data_AF-A0A2P6CD20-F1
#
_entry.id   AF-A0A2P6CD20-F1
#
_cell.length_a   1.000
_cell.length_b   1.000
_cell.length_c   1.000
_cell.angle_alpha   90.00
_cell.angle_beta   90.00
_cell.angle_gamma   90.00
#
_symmetry.space_group_name_H-M   'P 1'
#
loop_
_entity.id
_entity.type
_entity.pdbx_description
1 polymer ?
#
loop_
_entity_poly.entity_id
_entity_poly.type
_entity_poly.pdbx_seq_one_letter_code
_entity_poly.pdbx_strand_id
1 'polypeptide(L)'
;MFSKEEAAQLRKEFWTSFGKSFPRKWLLYNTKIKGFSFKFVAERKKAMVCLDIENPDELVNLLYYDQMLSLKTLLENELPEVIYNDEYELESGKKIHRIYVPFDGKFSIYNKNSWRDCFEFYMETMPKFELFFYEYEDIIKNI
;
A
#
# COMPACT_ATOMS: atom_id res chain seq x y z
N MET A 1 1.77 -7.67 -27.87
CA MET A 1 2.62 -6.82 -27.02
C MET A 1 1.98 -5.44 -27.06
N PHE A 2 1.67 -4.80 -25.93
CA PHE A 2 1.06 -3.47 -25.94
C PHE A 2 2.11 -2.42 -26.31
N SER A 3 1.73 -1.43 -27.11
CA SER A 3 2.55 -0.25 -27.35
C SER A 3 2.70 0.55 -26.05
N LYS A 4 3.77 1.36 -25.93
CA LYS A 4 4.00 2.18 -24.72
C LYS A 4 2.80 3.09 -24.40
N GLU A 5 2.14 3.61 -25.43
CA GLU A 5 0.95 4.46 -25.31
C GLU A 5 -0.28 3.68 -24.81
N GLU A 6 -0.52 2.49 -25.35
CA GLU A 6 -1.63 1.62 -24.92
C GLU A 6 -1.47 1.20 -23.44
N ALA A 7 -0.24 0.87 -23.04
CA ALA A 7 0.08 0.52 -21.66
C ALA A 7 -0.17 1.71 -20.71
N ALA A 8 0.26 2.92 -21.09
CA ALA A 8 0.01 4.13 -20.30
C ALA A 8 -1.49 4.44 -20.19
N GLN A 9 -2.23 4.28 -21.29
CA GLN A 9 -3.67 4.50 -21.31
C GLN A 9 -4.41 3.53 -20.39
N LEU A 10 -4.06 2.23 -20.41
CA LEU A 10 -4.67 1.23 -19.52
C LEU A 10 -4.38 1.51 -18.05
N ARG A 11 -3.15 1.93 -17.70
CA ARG A 11 -2.80 2.33 -16.33
C ARG A 11 -3.63 3.53 -15.86
N LYS A 12 -3.76 4.54 -16.72
CA LYS A 12 -4.59 5.72 -16.42
C LYS A 12 -6.05 5.34 -16.23
N GLU A 13 -6.56 4.47 -17.10
CA GLU A 13 -7.94 4.02 -17.06
C GLU A 13 -8.23 3.14 -15.84
N PHE A 14 -7.28 2.31 -15.41
CA PHE A 14 -7.38 1.54 -14.16
C PHE A 14 -7.63 2.46 -12.96
N TRP A 15 -6.75 3.45 -12.75
CA TRP A 15 -6.88 4.38 -11.62
C TRP A 15 -8.12 5.28 -11.73
N THR A 16 -8.46 5.72 -12.95
CA THR A 16 -9.69 6.49 -13.20
C THR A 16 -10.93 5.66 -12.87
N SER A 17 -10.94 4.38 -13.25
CA SER A 17 -12.06 3.46 -13.00
C SER A 17 -12.19 3.15 -11.52
N PHE A 18 -11.07 2.92 -10.82
CA PHE A 18 -11.04 2.71 -9.39
C PHE A 18 -11.63 3.93 -8.65
N GLY A 19 -11.12 5.13 -8.92
CA GLY A 19 -11.56 6.35 -8.25
C GLY A 19 -13.02 6.73 -8.55
N LYS A 20 -13.53 6.42 -9.75
CA LYS A 20 -14.94 6.65 -10.10
C LYS A 20 -15.89 5.61 -9.46
N SER A 21 -15.47 4.35 -9.42
CA SER A 21 -16.30 3.26 -8.89
C SER A 21 -16.38 3.31 -7.38
N PHE A 22 -15.32 3.79 -6.73
CA PHE A 22 -15.19 3.86 -5.28
C PHE A 22 -14.78 5.26 -4.83
N PRO A 23 -15.68 6.27 -4.92
CA PRO A 23 -15.40 7.62 -4.50
C PRO A 23 -15.31 7.68 -2.96
N ARG A 24 -14.12 7.45 -2.42
CA ARG A 24 -13.81 7.48 -0.98
C ARG A 24 -12.60 8.37 -0.73
N LYS A 25 -12.61 9.05 0.42
CA LYS A 25 -11.43 9.78 0.91
C LYS A 25 -10.50 8.81 1.61
N TRP A 26 -9.39 8.50 0.96
CA TRP A 26 -8.32 7.67 1.49
C TRP A 26 -7.32 8.51 2.28
N LEU A 27 -6.75 7.93 3.34
CA LEU A 27 -5.74 8.52 4.20
C LEU A 27 -4.45 8.78 3.39
N LEU A 28 -3.97 7.79 2.65
CA LEU A 28 -2.77 7.85 1.79
C LEU A 28 -1.59 8.56 2.50
N TYR A 29 -1.28 9.80 2.09
CA TYR A 29 -0.19 10.61 2.63
C TYR A 29 -0.59 11.48 3.84
N ASN A 30 -1.87 11.55 4.18
CA ASN A 30 -2.40 12.43 5.23
C ASN A 30 -2.35 11.78 6.63
N THR A 31 -1.35 10.94 6.88
CA THR A 31 -1.06 10.29 8.18
C THR A 31 -0.55 11.28 9.24
N LYS A 32 -0.19 12.50 8.81
CA LYS A 32 0.49 13.54 9.63
C LYS A 32 1.88 13.14 10.12
N ILE A 33 2.39 12.00 9.68
CA ILE A 33 3.73 11.51 9.99
C ILE A 33 4.59 11.64 8.73
N LYS A 34 5.75 12.28 8.85
CA LYS A 34 6.64 12.48 7.72
C LYS A 34 7.21 11.13 7.26
N GLY A 35 7.16 10.88 5.95
CA GLY A 35 7.67 9.64 5.38
C GLY A 35 6.79 8.41 5.61
N PHE A 36 5.66 8.52 6.31
CA PHE A 36 4.79 7.39 6.61
C PHE A 36 3.52 7.51 5.76
N SER A 37 3.35 6.66 4.75
CA SER A 37 2.27 6.84 3.77
C SER A 37 1.69 5.53 3.27
N PHE A 38 0.37 5.49 3.17
CA PHE A 38 -0.34 4.39 2.53
C PHE A 38 -0.38 4.59 1.02
N LYS A 39 -0.22 3.50 0.26
CA LYS A 39 -0.21 3.50 -1.20
C LYS A 39 -0.91 2.26 -1.74
N PHE A 40 -1.63 2.46 -2.83
CA PHE A 40 -2.07 1.39 -3.70
C PHE A 40 -1.02 1.18 -4.79
N VAL A 41 -0.61 -0.06 -5.01
CA VAL A 41 0.35 -0.40 -6.05
C VAL A 41 -0.30 -1.35 -7.02
N ALA A 42 -0.43 -0.92 -8.28
CA ALA A 42 -0.98 -1.70 -9.37
C ALA A 42 0.04 -1.81 -10.50
N GLU A 43 0.76 -2.91 -10.52
CA GLU A 43 1.81 -3.23 -11.47
C GLU A 43 1.32 -4.15 -12.60
N ARG A 44 2.22 -4.55 -13.50
CA ARG A 44 1.85 -5.37 -14.68
C ARG A 44 1.10 -6.67 -14.32
N LYS A 45 1.52 -7.34 -13.25
CA LYS A 45 0.96 -8.63 -12.80
C LYS A 45 0.77 -8.72 -11.28
N LYS A 46 0.96 -7.61 -10.56
CA LYS A 46 0.93 -7.57 -9.10
C LYS A 46 0.10 -6.39 -8.67
N ALA A 47 -0.74 -6.60 -7.67
CA ALA A 47 -1.42 -5.54 -6.95
C ALA A 47 -1.08 -5.70 -5.47
N MET A 48 -0.98 -4.60 -4.74
CA MET A 48 -0.75 -4.63 -3.29
C MET A 48 -1.21 -3.33 -2.64
N VAL A 49 -1.56 -3.41 -1.37
CA VAL A 49 -1.75 -2.26 -0.49
C VAL A 49 -0.53 -2.17 0.40
N CYS A 50 0.13 -1.00 0.40
CA CYS A 50 1.39 -0.79 1.11
C CYS A 50 1.27 0.35 2.10
N LEU A 51 2.03 0.23 3.18
CA LEU A 51 2.49 1.31 4.03
C LEU A 51 3.99 1.46 3.82
N ASP A 52 4.36 2.57 3.20
CA ASP A 52 5.76 2.94 2.97
C ASP A 52 6.23 3.84 4.09
N ILE A 53 7.38 3.48 4.67
CA ILE A 53 8.11 4.26 5.66
C ILE A 53 9.42 4.72 5.00
N GLU A 54 9.41 5.96 4.55
CA GLU A 54 10.47 6.63 3.82
C GLU A 54 10.61 8.08 4.28
N ASN A 55 11.29 8.27 5.41
CA ASN A 55 11.72 9.56 5.91
C ASN A 55 13.17 9.82 5.47
N PRO A 56 13.56 11.08 5.20
CA PRO A 56 14.97 11.47 5.05
C PRO A 56 15.87 11.09 6.24
N ASP A 57 15.30 10.88 7.43
CA ASP A 57 16.03 10.40 8.60
C ASP A 57 15.88 8.87 8.75
N GLU A 58 16.98 8.14 8.60
CA GLU A 58 17.01 6.68 8.68
C GLU A 58 16.71 6.15 10.09
N LEU A 59 17.11 6.88 11.13
CA LEU A 59 16.84 6.49 12.51
C LEU A 59 15.34 6.56 12.80
N VAL A 60 14.67 7.59 12.29
CA VAL A 60 13.21 7.71 12.36
C VAL A 60 12.52 6.56 11.63
N ASN A 61 13.03 6.15 10.46
CA ASN A 61 12.49 5.01 9.73
C ASN A 61 12.57 3.71 10.55
N LEU A 62 13.72 3.45 11.17
CA LEU A 62 13.92 2.29 12.02
C LEU A 62 12.97 2.30 13.21
N LEU A 63 12.80 3.44 13.88
CA LEU A 63 11.89 3.55 15.02
C LEU A 63 10.43 3.28 14.64
N TYR A 64 9.94 3.88 13.55
CA TYR A 64 8.57 3.59 13.08
C TYR A 64 8.40 2.14 12.64
N TYR A 65 9.41 1.55 12.02
CA TYR A 65 9.36 0.15 11.60
C TYR A 65 9.35 -0.80 12.81
N ASP A 66 10.20 -0.56 13.82
CA ASP A 66 10.24 -1.33 15.07
C ASP A 66 8.93 -1.22 15.84
N GLN A 67 8.31 -0.03 15.84
CA GLN A 67 6.99 0.18 16.43
C GLN A 67 5.91 -0.64 15.70
N MET A 68 5.95 -0.67 14.37
CA MET A 68 5.03 -1.50 13.58
C MET A 68 5.30 -3.00 13.75
N LEU A 69 6.54 -3.41 14.02
CA LEU A 69 6.89 -4.79 14.38
C LEU A 69 6.36 -5.17 15.76
N SER A 70 6.40 -4.24 16.72
CA SER A 70 5.81 -4.45 18.05
C SER A 70 4.30 -4.67 17.99
N LEU A 71 3.62 -4.03 17.03
CA LEU A 71 2.19 -4.20 16.77
C LEU A 71 1.90 -5.31 15.73
N LYS A 72 2.91 -6.09 15.31
CA LYS A 72 2.79 -7.07 14.23
C LYS A 72 1.68 -8.09 14.46
N THR A 73 1.63 -8.67 15.66
CA THR A 73 0.61 -9.67 16.00
C THR A 73 -0.80 -9.10 15.84
N LEU A 74 -1.01 -7.83 16.20
CA LEU A 74 -2.32 -7.17 16.08
C LEU A 74 -2.68 -6.95 14.60
N LEU A 75 -1.72 -6.49 13.80
CA LEU A 75 -1.93 -6.30 12.37
C LEU A 75 -2.18 -7.63 11.65
N GLU A 76 -1.45 -8.69 11.99
CA GLU A 76 -1.62 -10.04 11.43
C GLU A 76 -2.99 -10.66 11.79
N ASN A 77 -3.60 -10.28 12.91
CA ASN A 77 -4.97 -10.72 13.24
C ASN A 77 -6.01 -10.11 12.29
N GLU A 78 -5.87 -8.82 11.97
CA GLU A 78 -6.77 -8.13 11.04
C GLU A 78 -6.46 -8.47 9.56
N LEU A 79 -5.18 -8.67 9.26
CA LEU A 79 -4.62 -8.85 7.92
C LEU A 79 -3.55 -9.95 7.94
N PRO A 80 -3.96 -11.23 7.87
CA PRO A 80 -3.04 -12.36 7.99
C PRO A 80 -2.04 -12.47 6.84
N GLU A 81 -2.32 -11.83 5.70
CA GLU A 81 -1.45 -11.84 4.51
C GLU A 81 -0.44 -10.68 4.50
N VAL A 82 -0.30 -9.94 5.60
CA VAL A 82 0.63 -8.82 5.69
C VAL A 82 2.08 -9.29 5.67
N ILE A 83 2.90 -8.60 4.90
CA ILE A 83 4.34 -8.86 4.74
C ILE A 83 5.11 -7.63 5.18
N TYR A 84 6.11 -7.86 6.03
CA TYR A 84 7.05 -6.86 6.49
C TYR A 84 8.36 -7.01 5.73
N ASN A 85 8.81 -5.94 5.09
CA ASN A 85 10.07 -5.90 4.35
C ASN A 85 10.85 -4.66 4.76
N ASP A 86 11.97 -4.85 5.44
CA ASP A 86 12.76 -3.76 5.99
C ASP A 86 13.68 -3.10 4.96
N GLU A 87 14.11 -3.85 3.93
CA GLU A 87 14.98 -3.36 2.85
C GLU A 87 14.28 -3.45 1.48
N TYR A 88 13.06 -2.94 1.38
CA TYR A 88 12.37 -2.92 0.10
C TYR A 88 13.04 -1.93 -0.86
N GLU A 89 13.63 -2.43 -1.94
CA GLU A 89 14.26 -1.62 -2.97
C GLU A 89 13.20 -1.09 -3.97
N LEU A 90 13.07 0.23 -4.04
CA LEU A 90 12.26 0.92 -5.04
C LEU A 90 12.94 0.89 -6.41
N GLU A 91 12.18 1.10 -7.48
CA GLU A 91 12.73 1.23 -8.84
C GLU A 91 13.76 2.37 -8.97
N SER A 92 13.71 3.36 -8.07
CA SER A 92 14.69 4.44 -7.99
C SER A 92 16.04 4.01 -7.38
N GLY A 93 16.18 2.76 -6.91
CA GLY A 93 17.35 2.25 -6.20
C GLY A 93 17.39 2.65 -4.71
N LYS A 94 16.35 3.31 -4.21
CA LYS A 94 16.24 3.68 -2.80
C LYS A 94 15.66 2.52 -2.00
N LYS A 95 16.28 2.22 -0.85
CA LYS A 95 15.77 1.24 0.11
C LYS A 95 14.82 1.93 1.09
N ILE A 96 13.68 1.29 1.33
CA ILE A 96 12.65 1.76 2.27
C ILE A 96 12.15 0.60 3.11
N HIS A 97 11.57 0.91 4.26
CA HIS A 97 10.79 -0.08 4.98
C HIS A 97 9.36 -0.07 4.44
N ARG A 98 8.87 -1.24 4.06
CA ARG A 98 7.54 -1.42 3.49
C ARG A 98 6.80 -2.54 4.20
N ILE A 99 5.58 -2.23 4.61
CA ILE A 99 4.63 -3.21 5.15
C ILE A 99 3.49 -3.30 4.16
N TYR A 100 3.23 -4.47 3.59
CA TYR A 100 2.30 -4.57 2.48
C TYR A 100 1.53 -5.88 2.47
N VAL A 101 0.32 -5.84 1.91
CA VAL A 101 -0.49 -7.01 1.63
C VAL A 101 -0.51 -7.21 0.12
N PRO A 102 0.07 -8.30 -0.42
CA PRO A 102 -0.04 -8.61 -1.83
C PRO A 102 -1.43 -9.14 -2.16
N PHE A 103 -1.92 -8.84 -3.35
CA PHE A 103 -3.11 -9.49 -3.89
C PHE A 103 -2.75 -10.88 -4.39
N ASP A 104 -3.34 -11.92 -3.78
CA ASP A 104 -3.09 -13.32 -4.14
C ASP A 104 -3.74 -13.73 -5.49
N GLY A 105 -4.78 -13.00 -5.91
CA GLY A 105 -5.50 -13.30 -7.14
C GLY A 105 -4.74 -13.00 -8.44
N LYS A 106 -5.26 -13.54 -9.56
CA LYS A 106 -4.73 -13.27 -10.90
C LYS A 106 -5.00 -11.81 -11.30
N PHE A 107 -4.00 -10.95 -11.12
CA PHE A 107 -4.08 -9.55 -11.53
C PHE A 107 -3.24 -9.24 -12.77
N SER A 108 -3.77 -8.37 -13.63
CA SER A 108 -2.95 -7.60 -14.55
C SER A 108 -3.59 -6.25 -14.83
N ILE A 109 -2.83 -5.16 -14.66
CA ILE A 109 -3.32 -3.82 -15.00
C ILE A 109 -3.74 -3.69 -16.46
N TYR A 110 -3.23 -4.55 -17.35
CA TYR A 110 -3.61 -4.56 -18.77
C TYR A 110 -4.83 -5.46 -19.08
N ASN A 111 -5.32 -6.22 -18.10
CA ASN A 111 -6.50 -7.07 -18.24
C ASN A 111 -7.66 -6.53 -17.39
N LYS A 112 -8.59 -5.82 -18.05
CA LYS A 112 -9.75 -5.20 -17.39
C LYS A 112 -10.61 -6.19 -16.60
N ASN A 113 -10.65 -7.45 -17.03
CA ASN A 113 -11.42 -8.49 -16.34
C ASN A 113 -10.89 -8.76 -14.92
N SER A 114 -9.61 -8.51 -14.66
CA SER A 114 -8.99 -8.67 -13.32
C SER A 114 -9.06 -7.43 -12.44
N TRP A 115 -9.58 -6.31 -12.97
CA TRP A 115 -9.61 -5.06 -12.21
C TRP A 115 -10.63 -5.12 -11.09
N ARG A 116 -11.75 -5.80 -11.32
CA ARG A 116 -12.83 -5.93 -10.35
C ARG A 116 -12.32 -6.57 -9.05
N ASP A 117 -11.72 -7.76 -9.13
CA ASP A 117 -11.22 -8.46 -7.95
C ASP A 117 -10.14 -7.65 -7.22
N CYS A 118 -9.28 -6.95 -7.97
CA CYS A 118 -8.28 -6.05 -7.41
C CYS A 118 -8.89 -4.84 -6.69
N PHE A 119 -9.94 -4.24 -7.25
CA PHE A 119 -10.65 -3.14 -6.60
C PHE A 119 -11.36 -3.59 -5.33
N GLU A 120 -12.00 -4.77 -5.34
CA GLU A 120 -12.62 -5.37 -4.15
C GLU A 120 -11.55 -5.62 -3.07
N PHE A 121 -10.39 -6.16 -3.45
CA PHE A 121 -9.23 -6.30 -2.56
C PHE A 121 -8.77 -4.97 -1.95
N TYR A 122 -8.62 -3.92 -2.76
CA TYR A 122 -8.26 -2.58 -2.25
C TYR A 122 -9.31 -2.03 -1.29
N MET A 123 -10.58 -2.21 -1.60
CA MET A 123 -11.70 -1.76 -0.78
C MET A 123 -11.83 -2.52 0.53
N GLU A 124 -11.40 -3.77 0.58
CA GLU A 124 -11.42 -4.56 1.81
C GLU A 124 -10.16 -4.32 2.66
N THR A 125 -8.99 -4.28 2.02
CA THR A 125 -7.69 -4.28 2.71
C THR A 125 -7.29 -2.90 3.21
N MET A 126 -7.47 -1.86 2.38
CA MET A 126 -7.03 -0.52 2.75
C MET A 126 -7.77 0.03 3.97
N PRO A 127 -9.11 -0.08 4.10
CA PRO A 127 -9.79 0.37 5.30
C PRO A 127 -9.35 -0.34 6.57
N LYS A 128 -8.94 -1.61 6.49
CA LYS A 128 -8.36 -2.35 7.63
C LYS A 128 -7.00 -1.74 8.02
N PHE A 129 -6.13 -1.44 7.04
CA PHE A 129 -4.86 -0.71 7.27
C PHE A 129 -5.10 0.67 7.90
N GLU A 130 -6.08 1.42 7.38
CA GLU A 130 -6.44 2.75 7.88
C GLU A 130 -7.03 2.69 9.30
N LEU A 131 -7.94 1.75 9.55
CA LEU A 131 -8.57 1.57 10.86
C LEU A 131 -7.53 1.21 11.91
N PHE A 132 -6.66 0.24 11.62
CA PHE A 132 -5.54 -0.11 12.48
C PHE A 132 -4.66 1.11 12.80
N PHE A 133 -4.34 1.92 11.80
CA PHE A 133 -3.57 3.14 12.03
C PHE A 133 -4.30 4.15 12.92
N TYR A 134 -5.62 4.30 12.78
CA TYR A 134 -6.40 5.18 13.65
C TYR A 134 -6.49 4.66 15.08
N GLU A 135 -6.65 3.35 15.26
CA GLU A 135 -6.74 2.71 16.58
C GLU A 135 -5.43 2.81 17.36
N TYR A 136 -4.30 2.67 16.66
CA TYR A 136 -2.96 2.72 17.26
C TYR A 136 -2.24 4.03 16.96
N GLU A 137 -2.96 5.08 16.54
CA GLU A 137 -2.36 6.34 16.08
C GLU A 137 -1.49 6.97 17.17
N ASP A 138 -1.99 7.02 18.41
CA ASP A 138 -1.26 7.55 19.57
C ASP A 138 0.02 6.76 19.84
N ILE A 139 -0.01 5.44 19.68
CA ILE A 139 1.16 4.58 19.87
C ILE A 139 2.17 4.80 18.75
N ILE A 140 1.71 4.85 17.50
CA ILE A 140 2.56 5.04 16.33
C ILE A 140 3.21 6.43 16.36
N LYS A 141 2.48 7.47 16.76
CA LYS A 141 3.00 8.86 16.82
C LYS A 141 3.89 9.16 18.03
N ASN A 142 3.98 8.26 19.01
CA ASN A 142 4.73 8.48 20.25
C ASN A 142 6.23 8.14 20.13
N ILE A 143 6.84 8.49 19.00
CA ILE A 143 8.27 8.28 18.70
C ILE A 143 9.03 9.60 18.78
#